data_AF-A0A7U9S306-F1
#
_entry.id   AF-A0A7U9S306-F1
#
_cell.length_a   1.000
_cell.length_b   1.000
_cell.length_c   1.000
_cell.angle_alpha   90.00
_cell.angle_beta   90.00
_cell.angle_gamma   90.00
#
_symmetry.space_group_name_H-M   'P 1'
#
loop_
_entity.id
_entity.type
_entity.pdbx_description
1 polymer ?
#
loop_
_entity_poly.entity_id
_entity_poly.type
_entity_poly.pdbx_seq_one_letter_code
_entity_poly.pdbx_strand_id
1 'polypeptide(L)'
;MNMHDKMAKELFDNKSLKALSYLIEHGRELEFEYDKKICFLSKDNSSGFVSIWVEKKEQYFDSMEQLIEKAEINNVSFEEIWKEGELNILY
;
A
#
# COMPACT_ATOMS: atom_id res chain seq x y z
N MET A 1 4.45 20.97 9.81
CA MET A 1 4.48 19.59 9.29
C MET A 1 3.93 18.68 10.38
N ASN A 2 2.70 18.19 10.18
CA ASN A 2 2.05 17.26 11.12
C ASN A 2 2.63 15.83 10.96
N MET A 3 2.13 14.85 11.70
CA MET A 3 2.61 13.47 11.58
C MET A 3 2.31 12.86 10.20
N HIS A 4 1.14 13.12 9.64
CA HIS A 4 0.76 12.64 8.30
C HIS A 4 1.72 13.15 7.22
N ASP A 5 2.08 14.43 7.25
CA ASP A 5 3.03 15.03 6.31
C ASP A 5 4.42 14.40 6.44
N LYS A 6 4.87 14.11 7.67
CA LYS A 6 6.15 13.44 7.94
C LYS A 6 6.17 12.03 7.38
N MET A 7 5.10 11.26 7.60
CA MET A 7 4.99 9.90 7.12
C MET A 7 4.83 9.85 5.59
N ALA A 8 4.06 10.76 5.00
CA ALA A 8 4.00 10.89 3.54
C ALA A 8 5.38 11.20 2.96
N LYS A 9 6.12 12.15 3.55
CA LYS A 9 7.49 12.42 3.11
C LYS A 9 8.41 11.20 3.26
N GLU A 10 8.35 10.50 4.40
CA GLU A 10 9.15 9.29 4.63
C GLU A 10 8.81 8.19 3.61
N LEU A 11 7.53 8.04 3.28
CA LEU A 11 7.04 7.09 2.28
C LEU A 11 7.63 7.39 0.89
N PHE A 12 7.52 8.62 0.40
CA PHE A 12 8.01 8.96 -0.94
C PHE A 12 9.55 9.07 -1.02
N ASP A 13 10.21 9.54 0.03
CA ASP A 13 11.68 9.67 0.05
C ASP A 13 12.39 8.31 0.21
N ASN A 14 11.82 7.39 1.00
CA ASN A 14 12.51 6.16 1.44
C ASN A 14 11.74 4.87 1.16
N LYS A 15 10.52 4.94 0.61
CA LYS A 15 9.65 3.77 0.40
C LYS A 15 9.39 2.96 1.67
N SER A 16 9.33 3.65 2.80
CA SER A 16 9.24 3.03 4.13
C SER A 16 7.92 2.27 4.30
N LEU A 17 8.01 0.95 4.51
CA LEU A 17 6.85 0.11 4.84
C LEU A 17 6.17 0.53 6.15
N LYS A 18 6.94 1.09 7.10
CA LYS A 18 6.37 1.63 8.35
C LYS A 18 5.52 2.86 8.08
N ALA A 19 6.01 3.75 7.23
CA ALA A 19 5.25 4.93 6.81
C ALA A 19 4.00 4.54 6.00
N LEU A 20 4.13 3.56 5.10
CA LEU A 20 3.00 2.98 4.37
C LEU A 20 1.93 2.47 5.34
N SER A 21 2.30 1.56 6.24
CA SER A 21 1.37 0.99 7.21
C SER A 21 0.70 2.07 8.05
N TYR A 22 1.46 3.04 8.56
CA TYR A 22 0.88 4.16 9.30
C TYR A 22 -0.20 4.90 8.47
N LEU A 23 0.11 5.26 7.22
CA LEU A 23 -0.79 6.05 6.39
C LEU A 23 -2.08 5.28 6.06
N ILE A 24 -1.97 4.02 5.63
CA ILE A 24 -3.13 3.18 5.31
C ILE A 24 -3.99 2.92 6.55
N GLU A 25 -3.37 2.64 7.71
CA GLU A 25 -4.09 2.43 8.97
C GLU A 25 -4.88 3.66 9.42
N HIS A 26 -4.45 4.85 9.00
CA HIS A 26 -5.13 6.13 9.26
C HIS A 26 -6.03 6.59 8.10
N GLY A 27 -6.39 5.67 7.19
CA GLY A 27 -7.40 5.90 6.16
C GLY A 27 -6.91 6.67 4.94
N ARG A 28 -5.59 6.80 4.75
CA ARG A 28 -5.04 7.24 3.46
C ARG A 28 -5.10 6.09 2.47
N GLU A 29 -5.15 6.44 1.19
CA GLU A 29 -5.09 5.47 0.10
C GLU A 29 -3.88 5.76 -0.77
N LEU A 30 -3.21 4.71 -1.24
CA LEU A 30 -2.03 4.84 -2.06
C LEU A 30 -2.23 4.18 -3.41
N GLU A 31 -2.01 4.95 -4.46
CA GLU A 31 -1.88 4.49 -5.83
C GLU A 31 -0.39 4.39 -6.21
N PHE A 32 -0.01 3.26 -6.78
CA PHE A 32 1.34 3.03 -7.29
C PHE A 32 1.28 2.16 -8.55
N GLU A 33 2.32 2.16 -9.35
CA GLU A 33 2.42 1.38 -10.59
C GLU A 33 3.45 0.27 -10.44
N TYR A 34 3.13 -0.94 -10.90
CA TYR A 34 4.09 -2.03 -11.02
C TYR A 34 3.81 -2.81 -12.31
N ASP A 35 4.85 -3.07 -13.11
CA ASP A 35 4.73 -3.78 -14.39
C ASP A 35 3.62 -3.22 -15.31
N LYS A 36 3.52 -1.89 -15.41
CA LYS A 36 2.48 -1.17 -16.18
C LYS A 36 1.05 -1.39 -15.67
N LYS A 37 0.90 -1.88 -14.45
CA LYS A 37 -0.39 -2.08 -13.78
C LYS A 37 -0.53 -1.09 -12.66
N ILE A 38 -1.70 -0.46 -12.59
CA ILE A 38 -2.05 0.40 -11.48
C ILE A 38 -2.49 -0.48 -10.30
N CYS A 39 -1.89 -0.22 -9.15
CA CYS A 39 -2.17 -0.86 -7.89
C CYS A 39 -2.71 0.17 -6.89
N PHE A 40 -3.72 -0.23 -6.13
CA PHE A 40 -4.29 0.62 -5.06
C PHE A 40 -4.22 -0.11 -3.72
N LEU A 41 -3.75 0.59 -2.70
CA LEU A 41 -3.78 0.16 -1.31
C LEU A 41 -4.75 1.05 -0.53
N SER A 42 -5.65 0.43 0.21
CA SER A 42 -6.60 1.15 1.05
C SER A 42 -6.98 0.32 2.27
N LYS A 43 -7.64 0.98 3.22
CA LYS A 43 -8.27 0.35 4.38
C LYS A 43 -9.76 0.66 4.37
N ASP A 44 -10.57 -0.38 4.43
CA ASP A 44 -12.00 -0.23 4.65
C ASP A 44 -12.25 0.12 6.12
N ASN A 45 -12.64 1.36 6.39
CA ASN A 45 -12.89 1.85 7.74
C ASN A 45 -14.11 1.19 8.42
N SER A 46 -14.99 0.54 7.66
CA SER A 46 -16.18 -0.13 8.21
C SER A 46 -15.87 -1.54 8.71
N SER A 47 -15.11 -2.31 7.91
CA SER A 47 -14.75 -3.70 8.22
C SER A 47 -13.40 -3.83 8.94
N GLY A 48 -12.53 -2.82 8.80
CA GLY A 48 -11.17 -2.81 9.34
C GLY A 48 -10.14 -3.52 8.46
N PHE A 49 -10.57 -4.15 7.35
CA PHE A 49 -9.66 -4.84 6.43
C PHE A 49 -8.82 -3.86 5.63
N VAL A 50 -7.58 -4.26 5.34
CA VAL A 50 -6.74 -3.62 4.34
C VAL A 50 -6.79 -4.41 3.06
N SER A 51 -6.74 -3.75 1.91
CA SER A 51 -6.74 -4.43 0.63
C SER A 51 -5.76 -3.84 -0.36
N ILE A 52 -5.35 -4.70 -1.29
CA ILE A 52 -4.63 -4.33 -2.49
C ILE A 52 -5.48 -4.68 -3.71
N TRP A 53 -5.67 -3.70 -4.59
CA TRP A 53 -6.37 -3.85 -5.86
C TRP A 53 -5.38 -3.80 -7.00
N VAL A 54 -5.50 -4.74 -7.93
CA VAL A 54 -4.66 -4.84 -9.12
C VAL A 54 -5.53 -5.24 -10.30
N GLU A 55 -5.69 -4.35 -11.28
CA GLU A 55 -6.48 -4.61 -12.49
C GLU A 55 -7.83 -5.30 -12.21
N LYS A 56 -8.58 -4.78 -11.22
CA LYS A 56 -9.91 -5.26 -10.77
C LYS A 56 -9.93 -6.55 -9.95
N LYS A 57 -8.78 -7.08 -9.56
CA LYS A 57 -8.67 -8.14 -8.54
C LYS A 57 -8.33 -7.51 -7.21
N GLU A 58 -9.19 -7.71 -6.23
CA GLU A 58 -8.94 -7.33 -4.85
C GLU A 58 -8.42 -8.53 -4.06
N GLN A 59 -7.44 -8.29 -3.20
CA GLN A 59 -7.07 -9.17 -2.11
C GLN A 59 -7.20 -8.38 -0.80
N TYR A 60 -7.90 -8.94 0.18
CA TYR A 60 -8.14 -8.31 1.48
C TYR A 60 -7.47 -9.11 2.61
N PHE A 61 -7.04 -8.40 3.65
CA PHE A 61 -6.28 -8.93 4.77
C PHE A 61 -6.72 -8.26 6.08
N ASP A 62 -6.53 -8.96 7.20
CA ASP A 62 -6.88 -8.44 8.53
C ASP A 62 -5.97 -7.29 9.00
N SER A 63 -4.78 -7.14 8.40
CA SER A 63 -3.80 -6.12 8.78
C SER A 63 -2.79 -5.84 7.68
N MET A 64 -2.11 -4.70 7.78
CA MET A 64 -0.98 -4.36 6.91
C MET A 64 0.16 -5.38 6.98
N GLU A 65 0.43 -5.97 8.15
CA GLU A 65 1.43 -7.05 8.26
C GLU A 65 1.05 -8.25 7.42
N GLN A 66 -0.21 -8.71 7.50
CA GLN A 66 -0.66 -9.82 6.67
C GLN A 66 -0.61 -9.50 5.17
N LEU A 67 -0.95 -8.27 4.77
CA LEU A 67 -0.84 -7.83 3.39
C LEU A 67 0.61 -7.90 2.91
N ILE A 68 1.55 -7.35 3.68
CA ILE A 68 2.98 -7.34 3.34
C ILE A 68 3.52 -8.77 3.21
N GLU A 69 3.13 -9.68 4.12
CA GLU A 69 3.64 -11.05 4.14
C GLU A 69 2.99 -11.98 3.11
N LYS A 70 1.72 -11.76 2.78
CA LYS A 70 0.90 -12.75 2.04
C LYS A 70 0.41 -12.28 0.68
N ALA A 71 0.35 -10.98 0.42
CA ALA A 71 -0.15 -10.49 -0.86
C ALA A 71 0.84 -10.82 -1.97
N GLU A 72 0.30 -11.27 -3.10
CA GLU A 72 1.09 -11.58 -4.28
C GLU A 72 0.37 -11.13 -5.56
N ILE A 73 1.13 -10.73 -6.57
CA ILE A 73 0.63 -10.42 -7.91
C ILE A 73 1.41 -11.27 -8.88
N ASN A 74 0.73 -12.13 -9.65
CA ASN A 74 1.38 -13.03 -10.61
C ASN A 74 2.53 -13.87 -9.99
N ASN A 75 2.35 -14.38 -8.76
CA ASN A 75 3.34 -15.12 -7.96
C ASN A 75 4.58 -14.31 -7.55
N VAL A 76 4.51 -12.98 -7.60
CA VAL A 76 5.52 -12.06 -7.07
C VAL A 76 5.02 -11.53 -5.73
N SER A 77 5.85 -11.58 -4.69
CA SER A 77 5.47 -11.12 -3.35
C SER A 77 5.29 -9.61 -3.30
N PHE A 78 4.45 -9.14 -2.36
CA PHE A 78 4.25 -7.71 -2.15
C PHE A 78 5.56 -6.96 -1.91
N GLU A 79 6.50 -7.52 -1.16
CA GLU A 79 7.79 -6.86 -0.91
C GLU A 79 8.60 -6.63 -2.18
N GLU A 80 8.58 -7.56 -3.14
CA GLU A 80 9.27 -7.41 -4.42
C GLU A 80 8.54 -6.39 -5.31
N ILE A 81 7.21 -6.48 -5.39
CA ILE A 81 6.36 -5.49 -6.07
C ILE A 81 6.62 -4.10 -5.51
N TRP A 82 6.69 -3.99 -4.19
CA TRP A 82 6.91 -2.73 -3.49
C TRP A 82 8.30 -2.17 -3.73
N LYS A 83 9.34 -3.01 -3.87
CA LYS A 83 10.70 -2.52 -4.19
C LYS A 83 10.78 -1.95 -5.60
N GLU A 84 10.13 -2.58 -6.57
CA GLU A 84 10.22 -2.20 -7.98
C GLU A 84 9.15 -1.18 -8.42
N GLY A 85 8.02 -1.09 -7.72
CA GLY A 85 6.89 -0.24 -8.12
C GLY A 85 7.12 1.27 -7.98
N GLU A 86 6.50 2.08 -8.82
CA GLU A 86 6.60 3.54 -8.74
C GLU A 86 5.44 4.13 -7.94
N LEU A 87 5.74 4.92 -6.91
CA LEU A 87 4.69 5.56 -6.11
C LEU A 87 4.11 6.75 -6.86
N ASN A 88 2.79 6.80 -7.02
CA ASN A 88 2.14 7.83 -7.82
C ASN A 88 1.44 8.86 -6.95
N ILE A 89 0.32 8.49 -6.33
CA ILE A 89 -0.58 9.42 -5.66
C ILE A 89 -0.96 8.86 -4.30
N LEU A 90 -0.90 9.72 -3.27
CA LEU A 90 -1.41 9.44 -1.94
C LEU A 90 -2.65 10.32 -1.71
N TYR A 91 -3.81 9.69 -1.60
CA TYR A 91 -5.10 10.34 -1.37
C TYR A 91 -5.35 10.50 0.13
#